data_AF-A0A4P5YBF2-F1
#
_entry.id   AF-A0A4P5YBF2-F1
#
_cell.length_a   1.000
_cell.length_b   1.000
_cell.length_c   1.000
_cell.angle_alpha   90.00
_cell.angle_beta   90.00
_cell.angle_gamma   90.00
#
_symmetry.space_group_name_H-M   'P 1'
#
loop_
_entity.id
_entity.type
_entity.pdbx_description
1 polymer ?
#
loop_
_entity_poly.entity_id
_entity_poly.type
_entity_poly.pdbx_seq_one_letter_code
_entity_poly.pdbx_strand_id
1 'polypeptide(L)'
;MNFKKMVIKTKDTLYLVKVKFNYLASYKGTYSNEQSLNFVIPIMVILFLGIIYIMTQRAGSGFVSFILIGAAAITMFYWVHVLKKMTKDKKPAYNVREQETKNWVYDLIKGEGDFVFVAEVPGPEDKIAVRLVDGILYVRGSTGFSKEVPIEGSNEMQIFDFKYRNGVLTLRIK
;
A
#
# COMPACT_ATOMS: atom_id res chain seq x y z
N MET A 1 -38.91 7.86 40.78
CA MET A 1 -37.83 8.41 39.94
C MET A 1 -37.09 7.24 39.31
N ASN A 2 -37.38 6.92 38.05
CA ASN A 2 -36.96 5.67 37.40
C ASN A 2 -35.67 5.90 36.59
N PHE A 3 -34.54 5.38 37.07
CA PHE A 3 -33.29 5.38 36.30
C PHE A 3 -33.33 4.26 35.26
N LYS A 4 -33.65 4.62 34.01
CA LYS A 4 -33.52 3.74 32.85
C LYS A 4 -32.04 3.42 32.65
N LYS A 5 -31.64 2.21 33.04
CA LYS A 5 -30.29 1.67 32.87
C LYS A 5 -29.98 1.58 31.38
N MET A 6 -29.17 2.50 30.87
CA MET A 6 -28.72 2.51 29.47
C MET A 6 -27.59 1.47 29.32
N VAL A 7 -27.90 0.36 28.67
CA VAL A 7 -26.91 -0.67 28.30
C VAL A 7 -26.26 -0.23 27.00
N ILE A 8 -25.03 0.29 27.08
CA ILE A 8 -24.23 0.66 25.91
C ILE A 8 -23.79 -0.64 25.24
N LYS A 9 -24.26 -0.85 24.01
CA LYS A 9 -23.97 -2.05 23.22
C LYS A 9 -22.53 -1.93 22.70
N THR A 10 -21.71 -2.95 22.93
CA THR A 10 -20.27 -3.00 22.61
C THR A 10 -19.93 -2.68 21.14
N LYS A 11 -20.90 -2.82 20.23
CA LYS A 11 -20.78 -2.48 18.81
C LYS A 11 -20.63 -0.96 18.62
N ASP A 12 -21.38 -0.16 19.36
CA ASP A 12 -21.43 1.30 19.21
C ASP A 12 -20.09 1.95 19.61
N THR A 13 -19.44 1.41 20.65
CA THR A 13 -18.08 1.79 21.04
C THR A 13 -17.05 1.46 19.97
N LEU A 14 -17.21 0.36 19.23
CA LEU A 14 -16.27 -0.04 18.19
C LEU A 14 -16.37 0.87 16.96
N TYR A 15 -17.58 1.30 16.60
CA TYR A 15 -17.80 2.27 15.52
C TYR A 15 -17.18 3.63 15.86
N LEU A 16 -17.35 4.11 17.10
CA LEU A 16 -16.77 5.39 17.52
C LEU A 16 -15.23 5.37 17.52
N VAL A 17 -14.61 4.26 17.92
CA VAL A 17 -13.15 4.09 17.85
C VAL A 17 -12.68 4.09 16.39
N LYS A 18 -13.37 3.36 15.50
CA LYS A 18 -13.01 3.29 14.07
C LYS A 18 -13.14 4.64 13.36
N VAL A 19 -14.19 5.39 13.68
CA VAL A 19 -14.42 6.73 13.14
C VAL A 19 -13.34 7.71 13.63
N LYS A 20 -12.98 7.70 14.92
CA LYS A 20 -11.85 8.53 15.42
C LYS A 20 -10.51 8.19 14.76
N PHE A 21 -10.24 6.92 14.48
CA PHE A 21 -9.02 6.51 13.78
C PHE A 21 -8.97 7.02 12.33
N ASN A 22 -10.11 7.06 11.62
CA ASN A 22 -10.17 7.61 10.26
C ASN A 22 -9.91 9.13 10.23
N TYR A 23 -10.40 9.89 11.22
CA TYR A 23 -10.10 11.32 11.30
C TYR A 23 -8.62 11.61 11.64
N LEU A 24 -7.97 10.75 12.43
CA LEU A 24 -6.56 10.91 12.79
C LEU A 24 -5.58 10.53 11.67
N ALA A 25 -6.00 9.74 10.68
CA ALA A 25 -5.18 9.40 9.53
C ALA A 25 -5.06 10.54 8.49
N SER A 26 -5.95 11.55 8.58
CA SER A 26 -6.03 12.67 7.65
C SER A 26 -5.28 13.92 8.15
N TYR A 27 -4.06 13.73 8.68
CA TYR A 27 -3.13 14.81 8.99
C TYR A 27 -1.73 14.50 8.45
N LYS A 28 -1.65 14.21 7.15
CA LYS A 28 -0.40 14.37 6.40
C LYS A 28 -0.43 15.75 5.77
N GLY A 29 -0.10 16.76 6.57
CA GLY A 29 0.34 18.03 6.02
C GLY A 29 1.60 17.77 5.20
N THR A 30 1.48 17.81 3.88
CA THR A 30 2.62 18.00 2.99
C THR A 30 3.21 19.37 3.30
N TYR A 31 4.14 19.39 4.25
CA TYR A 31 5.03 20.52 4.43
C TYR A 31 5.71 20.78 3.09
N SER A 32 5.53 22.00 2.57
CA SER A 32 6.25 22.54 1.42
C SER A 32 7.75 22.52 1.73
N ASN A 33 8.37 21.37 1.48
CA ASN A 33 9.76 21.06 1.79
C ASN A 33 10.70 22.06 1.10
N GLU A 34 10.29 22.53 -0.07
CA GLU A 34 10.98 23.45 -0.96
C GLU A 34 11.20 24.84 -0.31
N GLN A 35 10.17 25.36 0.38
CA GLN A 35 10.24 26.67 1.03
C GLN A 35 11.11 26.63 2.30
N SER A 36 11.10 25.49 3.01
CA SER A 36 11.97 25.29 4.19
C SER A 36 13.43 25.04 3.80
N LEU A 37 13.70 24.33 2.69
CA LEU A 37 15.05 24.08 2.20
C LEU A 37 15.77 25.37 1.80
N ASN A 38 15.07 26.30 1.14
CA ASN A 38 15.64 27.58 0.74
C ASN A 38 16.08 28.46 1.92
N PHE A 39 15.55 28.23 3.11
CA PHE A 39 15.96 28.93 4.34
C PHE A 39 17.01 28.13 5.15
N VAL A 40 16.88 26.80 5.18
CA VAL A 40 17.81 25.92 5.91
C VAL A 40 19.19 25.88 5.26
N ILE A 41 19.26 25.88 3.92
CA ILE A 41 20.54 25.84 3.18
C ILE A 41 21.45 27.03 3.52
N PRO A 42 21.02 28.31 3.41
CA PRO A 42 21.89 29.45 3.74
C PRO A 42 22.26 29.49 5.23
N ILE A 43 21.36 29.08 6.13
CA ILE A 43 21.67 28.99 7.57
C ILE A 43 22.78 27.97 7.82
N MET A 44 22.69 26.77 7.24
CA MET A 44 23.71 25.74 7.38
C MET A 44 25.07 26.20 6.82
N VAL A 45 25.07 26.94 5.70
CA VAL A 45 26.28 27.50 5.10
C VAL A 45 26.92 28.54 6.02
N ILE A 46 26.14 29.46 6.60
CA ILE A 46 26.64 30.50 7.51
C ILE A 46 27.18 29.86 8.80
N LEU A 47 26.49 28.86 9.36
CA LEU A 47 26.92 28.14 10.55
C LEU A 47 28.24 27.40 10.29
N PHE A 48 28.36 26.75 9.13
CA PHE A 48 29.56 26.04 8.72
C PHE A 48 30.75 26.98 8.52
N LEU A 49 30.54 28.13 7.87
CA LEU A 49 31.55 29.17 7.72
C LEU A 49 31.97 29.78 9.07
N GLY A 50 31.02 29.99 9.98
CA GLY A 50 31.30 30.47 11.33
C GLY A 50 32.17 29.49 12.13
N ILE A 51 31.89 28.20 12.04
CA ILE A 51 32.72 27.15 12.66
C ILE A 51 34.13 27.14 12.05
N ILE A 52 34.24 27.20 10.71
CA ILE A 52 35.54 27.27 10.03
C ILE A 52 36.32 28.51 10.48
N TYR A 53 35.67 29.67 10.54
CA TYR A 53 36.32 30.93 10.90
C TYR A 53 36.85 30.94 12.35
N ILE A 54 36.06 30.45 13.31
CA ILE A 54 36.48 30.33 14.72
C ILE A 54 37.64 29.34 14.85
N MET A 55 37.64 28.26 14.07
CA MET A 55 38.71 27.26 14.10
C MET A 55 39.99 27.72 13.41
N THR A 56 39.87 28.50 12.33
CA THR A 56 41.02 29.14 11.64
C THR A 56 41.77 30.08 12.57
N GLN A 57 41.07 30.85 13.42
CA GLN A 57 41.72 31.71 14.41
C GLN A 57 42.43 30.94 15.53
N ARG A 58 42.14 29.64 15.71
CA ARG A 58 42.70 28.81 16.77
C ARG A 58 43.76 27.81 16.27
N ALA A 59 43.97 27.70 14.96
CA ALA A 59 44.75 26.62 14.36
C ALA A 59 46.24 26.98 14.18
N GLY A 60 47.04 26.70 15.21
CA GLY A 60 48.46 26.40 15.03
C GLY A 60 48.73 24.98 14.48
N SER A 61 47.82 24.01 14.66
CA SER A 61 48.04 22.62 14.22
C SER A 61 46.79 21.69 14.28
N GLY A 62 45.63 22.08 13.74
CA GLY A 62 44.38 21.30 13.90
C GLY A 62 43.42 21.21 12.71
N PHE A 63 43.76 21.79 11.56
CA PHE A 63 42.84 21.92 10.42
C PHE A 63 42.62 20.59 9.65
N VAL A 64 43.65 19.75 9.59
CA VAL A 64 43.64 18.49 8.82
C VAL A 64 42.62 17.49 9.38
N SER A 65 42.55 17.35 10.71
CA SER A 65 41.61 16.43 11.36
C SER A 65 40.14 16.79 11.06
N PHE A 66 39.83 18.07 10.96
CA PHE A 66 38.48 18.53 10.65
C PHE A 66 38.11 18.27 9.17
N ILE A 67 39.04 18.54 8.24
CA ILE A 67 38.83 18.17 6.82
C ILE A 67 38.60 16.67 6.67
N LEU A 68 39.36 15.85 7.40
CA LEU A 68 39.22 14.40 7.38
C LEU A 68 37.86 13.94 7.93
N ILE A 69 37.39 14.52 9.04
CA ILE A 69 36.07 14.22 9.60
C ILE A 69 34.94 14.66 8.64
N GLY A 70 35.07 15.85 8.05
CA GLY A 70 34.11 16.36 7.06
C GLY A 70 34.05 15.48 5.80
N ALA A 71 35.21 15.11 5.25
CA ALA A 71 35.31 14.20 4.11
C ALA A 71 34.71 12.82 4.43
N ALA A 72 35.01 12.27 5.61
CA ALA A 72 34.46 10.99 6.06
C ALA A 72 32.92 11.04 6.17
N ALA A 73 32.36 12.12 6.69
CA ALA A 73 30.90 12.30 6.78
C ALA A 73 30.24 12.37 5.40
N ILE A 74 30.82 13.09 4.44
CA ILE A 74 30.33 13.17 3.06
C ILE A 74 30.35 11.79 2.40
N THR A 75 31.45 11.06 2.54
CA THR A 75 31.57 9.69 2.02
C THR A 75 30.54 8.76 2.64
N MET A 76 30.31 8.81 3.95
CA MET A 76 29.30 8.01 4.63
C MET A 76 27.88 8.32 4.13
N PHE A 77 27.56 9.60 3.93
CA PHE A 77 26.27 10.02 3.39
C PHE A 77 26.06 9.51 1.95
N TYR A 78 27.10 9.59 1.11
CA TYR A 78 27.07 9.05 -0.26
C TYR A 78 26.80 7.54 -0.24
N TRP A 79 27.49 6.77 0.60
CA TRP A 79 27.27 5.33 0.73
C TRP A 79 25.86 4.98 1.20
N VAL A 80 25.29 5.72 2.16
CA VAL A 80 23.90 5.53 2.60
C VAL A 80 22.92 5.82 1.45
N HIS A 81 23.15 6.87 0.66
CA HIS A 81 22.32 7.18 -0.51
C HIS A 81 22.40 6.08 -1.58
N VAL A 82 23.60 5.60 -1.89
CA VAL A 82 23.85 4.50 -2.86
C VAL A 82 23.20 3.20 -2.38
N LEU A 83 23.38 2.83 -1.10
CA LEU A 83 22.74 1.64 -0.53
C LEU A 83 21.21 1.75 -0.55
N LYS A 84 20.66 2.94 -0.27
CA LYS A 84 19.22 3.20 -0.36
C LYS A 84 18.69 3.09 -1.78
N LYS A 85 19.48 3.44 -2.79
CA LYS A 85 19.13 3.23 -4.21
C LYS A 85 19.10 1.74 -4.56
N MET A 86 20.13 1.00 -4.15
CA MET A 86 20.27 -0.44 -4.38
C MET A 86 19.23 -1.28 -3.63
N THR A 87 18.72 -0.81 -2.48
CA THR A 87 17.63 -1.48 -1.73
C THR A 87 16.24 -1.10 -2.21
N LYS A 88 16.07 0.04 -2.90
CA LYS A 88 14.81 0.39 -3.56
C LYS A 88 14.55 -0.48 -4.79
N ASP A 89 15.60 -0.86 -5.51
CA ASP A 89 15.52 -1.79 -6.64
C ASP A 89 15.46 -3.28 -6.21
N LYS A 90 15.65 -3.53 -4.91
CA LYS A 90 15.60 -4.87 -4.28
C LYS A 90 14.72 -4.91 -3.04
N LYS A 91 13.55 -4.27 -3.08
CA LYS A 91 12.41 -4.91 -2.43
C LYS A 91 11.90 -5.94 -3.43
N PRO A 92 12.13 -7.26 -3.23
CA PRO A 92 11.00 -8.12 -3.49
C PRO A 92 9.95 -7.63 -2.48
N ALA A 93 9.05 -6.75 -2.92
CA ALA A 93 7.68 -6.94 -2.50
C ALA A 93 7.46 -8.44 -2.71
N TYR A 94 7.28 -9.17 -1.61
CA TYR A 94 6.83 -10.55 -1.66
C TYR A 94 5.43 -10.51 -2.28
N ASN A 95 5.42 -10.33 -3.60
CA ASN A 95 4.30 -10.51 -4.50
C ASN A 95 4.31 -12.00 -4.83
N VAL A 96 3.97 -12.82 -3.84
CA VAL A 96 3.41 -14.16 -4.10
C VAL A 96 2.12 -14.07 -4.93
N ARG A 97 1.61 -12.85 -5.19
CA ARG A 97 0.44 -12.59 -6.02
C ARG A 97 0.67 -12.53 -7.53
N GLU A 98 1.91 -12.48 -8.03
CA GLU A 98 2.13 -12.32 -9.48
C GLU A 98 2.69 -13.55 -10.21
N GLN A 99 3.35 -14.48 -9.53
CA GLN A 99 3.80 -15.72 -10.21
C GLN A 99 2.67 -16.75 -10.42
N GLU A 100 1.58 -16.71 -9.65
CA GLU A 100 0.39 -17.55 -9.90
C GLU A 100 -0.66 -16.88 -10.80
N THR A 101 -0.46 -15.64 -11.22
CA THR A 101 -1.44 -14.92 -12.07
C THR A 101 -1.21 -15.14 -13.57
N LYS A 102 -0.06 -15.69 -13.96
CA LYS A 102 0.23 -16.01 -15.37
C LYS A 102 -0.34 -17.34 -15.88
N ASN A 103 -0.96 -18.17 -15.04
CA ASN A 103 -1.39 -19.52 -15.44
C ASN A 103 -2.81 -19.91 -15.00
N TRP A 104 -3.63 -18.92 -14.64
CA TRP A 104 -5.05 -19.17 -14.39
C TRP A 104 -5.85 -18.65 -15.57
N VAL A 105 -6.47 -19.57 -16.30
CA VAL A 105 -7.25 -19.28 -17.51
C VAL A 105 -8.69 -19.03 -17.11
N TYR A 106 -9.25 -17.94 -17.61
CA TYR A 106 -10.66 -17.63 -17.52
C TYR A 106 -11.14 -17.03 -18.84
N ASP A 107 -12.39 -17.29 -19.17
CA ASP A 107 -13.10 -16.68 -20.29
C ASP A 107 -14.19 -15.75 -19.74
N LEU A 108 -14.26 -14.54 -20.27
CA LEU A 108 -15.32 -13.58 -19.99
C LEU A 108 -16.02 -13.23 -21.30
N ILE A 109 -17.25 -13.68 -21.45
CA ILE A 109 -18.08 -13.48 -22.63
C ILE A 109 -19.06 -12.35 -22.33
N LYS A 110 -19.03 -11.30 -23.15
CA LYS A 110 -19.94 -10.16 -23.05
C LYS A 110 -21.08 -10.32 -24.06
N GLY A 111 -22.31 -10.42 -23.55
CA GLY A 111 -23.55 -10.40 -24.33
C GLY A 111 -24.21 -9.02 -24.34
N GLU A 112 -25.40 -8.94 -24.96
CA GLU A 112 -26.25 -7.75 -24.93
C GLU A 112 -26.99 -7.66 -23.58
N GLY A 113 -26.29 -7.14 -22.56
CA GLY A 113 -26.85 -6.92 -21.22
C GLY A 113 -26.61 -8.05 -20.21
N ASP A 114 -25.84 -9.07 -20.58
CA ASP A 114 -25.36 -10.09 -19.65
C ASP A 114 -23.87 -10.42 -19.84
N PHE A 115 -23.23 -10.90 -18.78
CA PHE A 115 -21.86 -11.42 -18.83
C PHE A 115 -21.86 -12.88 -18.40
N VAL A 116 -21.12 -13.70 -19.15
CA VAL A 116 -20.87 -15.10 -18.80
C VAL A 116 -19.40 -15.26 -18.48
N PHE A 117 -19.10 -15.64 -17.24
CA PHE A 117 -17.75 -15.87 -16.76
C PHE A 117 -17.52 -17.37 -16.57
N VAL A 118 -16.43 -17.89 -17.14
CA VAL A 118 -16.04 -19.31 -17.07
C VAL A 118 -14.59 -19.41 -16.64
N ALA A 119 -14.30 -20.18 -15.59
CA ALA A 119 -12.93 -20.40 -15.13
C ALA A 119 -12.75 -21.74 -14.42
N GLU A 120 -11.54 -22.31 -14.48
CA GLU A 120 -11.17 -23.45 -13.65
C GLU A 120 -10.89 -23.00 -12.22
N VAL A 121 -11.58 -23.56 -11.23
CA VAL A 121 -11.38 -23.20 -9.82
C VAL A 121 -11.09 -24.46 -9.03
N PRO A 122 -9.94 -24.56 -8.36
CA PRO A 122 -9.59 -25.73 -7.56
C PRO A 122 -10.42 -25.80 -6.26
N GLY A 123 -10.93 -26.98 -5.97
CA GLY A 123 -11.65 -27.28 -4.73
C GLY A 123 -12.95 -28.04 -4.97
N PRO A 124 -13.58 -28.54 -3.90
CA PRO A 124 -14.94 -29.07 -3.98
C PRO A 124 -15.96 -27.92 -4.02
N GLU A 125 -17.15 -28.20 -4.54
CA GLU A 125 -18.23 -27.22 -4.76
C GLU A 125 -18.60 -26.43 -3.50
N ASP A 126 -18.64 -27.10 -2.35
CA ASP A 126 -19.00 -26.54 -1.04
C ASP A 126 -18.01 -25.48 -0.52
N LYS A 127 -16.82 -25.40 -1.12
CA LYS A 127 -15.76 -24.46 -0.73
C LYS A 127 -15.54 -23.34 -1.75
N ILE A 128 -16.34 -23.29 -2.81
CA ILE A 128 -16.27 -22.22 -3.80
C ILE A 128 -17.18 -21.07 -3.38
N ALA A 129 -16.62 -19.87 -3.27
CA ALA A 129 -17.36 -18.66 -2.93
C ALA A 129 -17.07 -17.55 -3.93
N VAL A 130 -18.13 -16.94 -4.44
CA VAL A 130 -18.04 -15.88 -5.46
C VAL A 130 -18.79 -14.66 -4.97
N ARG A 131 -18.22 -13.46 -5.18
CA ARG A 131 -18.88 -12.18 -4.89
C ARG A 131 -18.61 -11.18 -5.99
N LEU A 132 -19.64 -10.45 -6.40
CA LEU A 132 -19.50 -9.28 -7.27
C LEU A 132 -19.70 -8.03 -6.42
N VAL A 133 -18.70 -7.16 -6.36
CA VAL A 133 -18.74 -5.90 -5.59
C VAL A 133 -18.06 -4.81 -6.42
N ASP A 134 -18.74 -3.69 -6.64
CA ASP A 134 -18.22 -2.52 -7.36
C ASP A 134 -17.57 -2.87 -8.71
N GLY A 135 -18.19 -3.78 -9.47
CA GLY A 135 -17.70 -4.23 -10.77
C GLY A 135 -16.51 -5.19 -10.72
N ILE A 136 -16.12 -5.68 -9.54
CA ILE A 136 -15.03 -6.65 -9.35
C ILE A 136 -15.61 -7.99 -8.90
N LEU A 137 -15.30 -9.04 -9.65
CA LEU A 137 -15.65 -10.42 -9.34
C LEU A 137 -14.55 -11.07 -8.49
N TYR A 138 -14.87 -11.36 -7.25
CA TYR A 138 -14.03 -12.09 -6.31
C TYR A 138 -14.36 -13.57 -6.35
N VAL A 139 -13.43 -14.40 -6.80
CA VAL A 139 -13.54 -15.86 -6.83
C VAL A 139 -12.63 -16.45 -5.76
N ARG A 140 -13.19 -17.18 -4.81
CA ARG A 140 -12.46 -17.90 -3.77
C ARG A 140 -12.73 -19.40 -3.88
N GLY A 141 -11.68 -20.19 -3.82
CA GLY A 141 -11.73 -21.64 -3.84
C GLY A 141 -11.00 -22.26 -2.66
N SER A 142 -10.64 -23.53 -2.78
CA SER A 142 -9.85 -24.23 -1.77
C SER A 142 -8.37 -23.86 -1.81
N THR A 143 -7.61 -24.32 -0.81
CA THR A 143 -6.13 -24.21 -0.78
C THR A 143 -5.58 -22.79 -0.95
N GLY A 144 -6.33 -21.78 -0.49
CA GLY A 144 -5.92 -20.38 -0.58
C GLY A 144 -6.15 -19.72 -1.95
N PHE A 145 -6.84 -20.41 -2.87
CA PHE A 145 -7.18 -19.85 -4.17
C PHE A 145 -8.11 -18.64 -4.02
N SER A 146 -7.62 -17.47 -4.44
CA SER A 146 -8.39 -16.23 -4.44
C SER A 146 -7.97 -15.39 -5.64
N LYS A 147 -8.90 -15.12 -6.54
CA LYS A 147 -8.69 -14.31 -7.73
C LYS A 147 -9.72 -13.20 -7.82
N GLU A 148 -9.31 -12.09 -8.39
CA GLU A 148 -10.11 -10.89 -8.57
C GLU A 148 -10.13 -10.57 -10.06
N VAL A 149 -11.32 -10.45 -10.64
CA VAL A 149 -11.51 -10.22 -12.07
C VAL A 149 -12.36 -8.95 -12.24
N PRO A 150 -11.81 -7.85 -12.77
CA PRO A 150 -12.59 -6.67 -13.07
C PRO A 150 -13.52 -6.94 -14.26
N ILE A 151 -14.81 -6.61 -14.11
CA ILE A 151 -15.82 -6.73 -15.16
C ILE A 151 -16.38 -5.35 -15.45
N GLU A 152 -15.90 -4.73 -16.52
CA GLU A 152 -16.30 -3.39 -16.93
C GLU A 152 -17.79 -3.33 -17.27
N GLY A 153 -18.51 -2.38 -16.68
CA GLY A 153 -19.95 -2.19 -16.91
C GLY A 153 -20.88 -3.06 -16.06
N SER A 154 -20.34 -3.78 -15.06
CA SER A 154 -21.14 -4.63 -14.15
C SER A 154 -21.47 -3.98 -12.80
N ASN A 155 -21.25 -2.67 -12.63
CA ASN A 155 -21.43 -1.97 -11.34
C ASN A 155 -22.85 -2.10 -10.74
N GLU A 156 -23.86 -2.23 -11.59
CA GLU A 156 -25.27 -2.39 -11.17
C GLU A 156 -25.78 -3.83 -11.33
N MET A 157 -24.94 -4.74 -11.82
CA MET A 157 -25.32 -6.12 -12.13
C MET A 157 -25.11 -7.04 -10.92
N GLN A 158 -25.81 -8.17 -10.90
CA GLN A 158 -25.72 -9.18 -9.84
C GLN A 158 -25.48 -10.57 -10.43
N ILE A 159 -25.00 -11.48 -9.58
CA ILE A 159 -24.84 -12.89 -9.98
C ILE A 159 -26.23 -13.51 -10.10
N PHE A 160 -26.65 -13.81 -11.34
CA PHE A 160 -27.95 -14.38 -11.67
C PHE A 160 -27.96 -15.91 -11.62
N ASP A 161 -26.88 -16.54 -12.08
CA ASP A 161 -26.74 -18.00 -12.06
C ASP A 161 -25.33 -18.40 -11.63
N PHE A 162 -25.23 -19.47 -10.86
CA PHE A 162 -23.99 -20.04 -10.34
C PHE A 162 -24.01 -21.55 -10.59
N LYS A 163 -23.01 -22.05 -11.33
CA LYS A 163 -22.84 -23.47 -11.58
C LYS A 163 -21.38 -23.85 -11.43
N TYR A 164 -21.13 -24.93 -10.71
CA TYR A 164 -19.81 -25.52 -10.58
C TYR A 164 -19.88 -27.01 -10.91
N ARG A 165 -19.13 -27.45 -11.91
CA ARG A 165 -19.08 -28.86 -12.31
C ARG A 165 -17.67 -29.24 -12.72
N ASN A 166 -17.17 -30.35 -12.16
CA ASN A 166 -15.88 -30.96 -12.55
C ASN A 166 -14.71 -29.97 -12.57
N GLY A 167 -14.60 -29.07 -11.59
CA GLY A 167 -13.51 -28.09 -11.56
C GLY A 167 -13.82 -26.76 -12.25
N VAL A 168 -14.89 -26.68 -13.05
CA VAL A 168 -15.21 -25.50 -13.85
C VAL A 168 -16.34 -24.71 -13.20
N LEU A 169 -16.07 -23.44 -12.93
CA LEU A 169 -17.02 -22.45 -12.46
C LEU A 169 -17.61 -21.71 -13.66
N THR A 170 -18.94 -21.66 -13.74
CA THR A 170 -19.70 -20.87 -14.71
C THR A 170 -20.64 -19.93 -13.97
N LEU A 171 -20.54 -18.63 -14.25
CA LEU A 171 -21.37 -17.59 -13.67
C LEU A 171 -22.09 -16.83 -14.77
N ARG A 172 -23.36 -16.52 -14.54
CA ARG A 172 -24.10 -15.55 -15.33
C ARG A 172 -24.37 -14.31 -14.50
N ILE A 173 -24.04 -13.15 -15.06
CA ILE A 173 -24.17 -11.84 -14.40
C ILE A 173 -25.14 -11.00 -15.25
N LYS A 174 -26.15 -10.42 -14.60
CA LYS A 174 -27.22 -9.62 -15.23
C LYS A 174 -27.63 -8.46 -14.32
#